data_AF-A0AAW9IHM9-F1
#
_entry.id   AF-A0AAW9IHM9-F1
#
_cell.length_a   1.000
_cell.length_b   1.000
_cell.length_c   1.000
_cell.angle_alpha   90.00
_cell.angle_beta   90.00
_cell.angle_gamma   90.00
#
_symmetry.space_group_name_H-M   'P 1'
#
loop_
_entity.id
_entity.type
_entity.pdbx_description
1 polymer ?
#
loop_
_entity_poly.entity_id
_entity_poly.type
_entity_poly.pdbx_seq_one_letter_code
_entity_poly.pdbx_strand_id
1 'polypeptide(L)'
;MIKIIGLGPGAPEALTIGAVKALEEGKNIYFRTEKHPTVDYLKGKIKEFKTYDNYYEISDSFDEVYENIAKDIVSKYLDTKEMIYAVPG
;
A
#
# COMPACT_ATOMS: atom_id res chain seq x y z
N MET A 1 1.43 -2.54 14.99
CA MET A 1 0.23 -1.88 14.39
C MET A 1 0.23 -2.06 12.87
N ILE A 2 -0.92 -2.34 12.27
CA ILE A 2 -1.11 -2.27 10.81
C ILE A 2 -1.82 -0.93 10.52
N LYS A 3 -1.18 -0.06 9.74
CA LYS A 3 -1.76 1.22 9.30
C LYS A 3 -2.32 1.04 7.89
N ILE A 4 -3.61 1.27 7.70
CA ILE A 4 -4.25 1.27 6.37
C ILE A 4 -4.41 2.72 5.93
N ILE A 5 -3.82 3.08 4.78
CA ILE A 5 -3.78 4.46 4.28
C ILE A 5 -4.47 4.54 2.92
N GLY A 6 -5.45 5.45 2.79
CA GLY A 6 -6.07 5.76 1.50
C GLY A 6 -5.21 6.74 0.68
N LEU A 7 -5.08 6.47 -0.63
CA LEU A 7 -4.32 7.28 -1.59
C LEU A 7 -5.16 8.33 -2.33
N GLY A 8 -6.47 8.37 -2.06
CA GLY A 8 -7.42 9.20 -2.79
C GLY A 8 -7.59 8.73 -4.25
N PRO A 9 -8.28 9.53 -5.08
CA PRO A 9 -8.64 9.17 -6.46
C PRO A 9 -7.49 9.33 -7.48
N GLY A 10 -6.28 9.70 -7.06
CA GLY A 10 -5.10 9.83 -7.93
C GLY A 10 -4.47 11.22 -7.97
N ALA A 11 -5.23 12.28 -7.67
CA ALA A 11 -4.67 13.63 -7.56
C ALA A 11 -3.85 13.78 -6.27
N PRO A 12 -2.58 14.24 -6.31
CA PRO A 12 -1.77 14.45 -5.11
C PRO A 12 -2.41 15.38 -4.07
N GLU A 13 -3.21 16.35 -4.50
CA GLU A 13 -3.92 17.30 -3.63
C GLU A 13 -5.04 16.63 -2.82
N ALA A 14 -5.49 15.45 -3.25
CA ALA A 14 -6.47 14.65 -2.53
C ALA A 14 -5.82 13.77 -1.44
N LEU A 15 -4.49 13.68 -1.38
CA LEU A 15 -3.82 13.07 -0.24
C LEU A 15 -3.94 13.96 0.99
N THR A 16 -4.37 13.36 2.10
CA THR A 16 -4.31 14.07 3.38
C THR A 16 -2.86 14.25 3.81
N ILE A 17 -2.57 15.36 4.49
CA ILE A 17 -1.23 15.64 5.05
C ILE A 17 -0.78 14.49 5.98
N GLY A 18 -1.70 13.90 6.73
CA GLY A 18 -1.42 12.76 7.61
C GLY A 18 -1.00 11.50 6.83
N ALA A 19 -1.64 11.22 5.69
CA ALA A 19 -1.28 10.10 4.83
C ALA A 19 0.14 10.25 4.26
N VAL A 20 0.48 11.44 3.75
CA VAL A 20 1.82 11.73 3.22
C VAL A 20 2.89 11.51 4.29
N LYS A 21 2.72 12.13 5.47
CA LYS A 21 3.70 12.00 6.57
C LYS A 21 3.87 10.55 7.01
N ALA A 22 2.77 9.83 7.17
CA ALA A 22 2.82 8.43 7.58
C ALA A 22 3.55 7.54 6.56
N LEU A 23 3.46 7.87 5.26
CA LEU A 23 4.18 7.16 4.19
C LEU A 23 5.66 7.57 4.09
N GLU A 24 5.98 8.86 4.24
CA GLU A 24 7.37 9.36 4.20
C GLU A 24 8.21 8.86 5.38
N GLU A 25 7.63 8.84 6.58
CA GLU A 25 8.28 8.37 7.82
C GLU A 25 8.15 6.85 8.03
N GLY A 26 7.30 6.22 7.21
CA GLY A 26 6.90 4.82 7.33
C GLY A 26 7.99 3.81 7.02
N LYS A 27 7.79 2.59 7.51
CA LYS A 27 8.58 1.40 7.16
C LYS A 27 7.63 0.28 6.75
N ASN A 28 8.17 -0.73 6.05
CA ASN A 28 7.39 -1.89 5.59
C ASN A 28 6.13 -1.44 4.85
N ILE A 29 6.32 -0.62 3.81
CA ILE A 29 5.24 -0.01 3.04
C ILE A 29 4.86 -0.95 1.90
N TYR A 30 3.58 -1.29 1.84
CA TYR A 30 2.99 -2.13 0.81
C TYR A 30 1.85 -1.39 0.14
N PHE A 31 1.96 -1.14 -1.16
CA PHE A 31 0.86 -0.63 -1.97
C PHE A 31 0.02 -1.79 -2.50
N ARG A 32 -1.31 -1.62 -2.54
CA ARG A 32 -2.18 -2.58 -3.25
C ARG A 32 -1.77 -2.74 -4.71
N THR A 33 -1.38 -1.64 -5.33
CA THR A 33 -0.90 -1.58 -6.71
C THR A 33 0.04 -0.40 -6.89
N GLU A 34 1.08 -0.56 -7.70
CA GLU A 34 1.88 0.58 -8.17
C GLU A 34 1.13 1.43 -9.20
N LYS A 35 0.10 0.85 -9.84
CA LYS A 35 -0.68 1.47 -10.92
C LYS A 35 -1.70 2.48 -10.36
N HIS A 36 -1.18 3.52 -9.70
CA HIS A 36 -1.98 4.60 -9.15
C HIS A 36 -1.20 5.92 -9.21
N PRO A 37 -1.77 7.02 -9.76
CA PRO A 37 -1.01 8.26 -9.98
C PRO A 37 -0.39 8.85 -8.70
N THR A 38 -1.05 8.68 -7.56
CA THR A 38 -0.52 9.08 -6.26
C THR A 38 0.78 8.34 -5.88
N VAL A 39 0.97 7.09 -6.32
CA VAL A 39 2.20 6.33 -6.07
C VAL A 39 3.37 7.00 -6.80
N ASP A 40 3.16 7.46 -8.03
CA ASP A 40 4.18 8.19 -8.79
C ASP A 40 4.58 9.51 -8.11
N TYR A 41 3.62 10.24 -7.54
CA TYR A 41 3.91 11.43 -6.73
C TYR A 41 4.74 11.12 -5.48
N LEU A 42 4.54 9.95 -4.88
CA LEU A 42 5.26 9.50 -3.70
C LEU A 42 6.65 8.93 -4.01
N LYS A 43 6.94 8.59 -5.28
CA LYS A 43 8.28 8.18 -5.71
C LYS A 43 9.27 9.33 -5.45
N GLY A 44 10.38 9.00 -4.79
CA GLY A 44 11.39 9.98 -4.38
C GLY A 44 11.12 10.65 -3.02
N LYS A 45 9.92 10.51 -2.46
CA LYS A 45 9.59 10.92 -1.08
C LYS A 45 9.69 9.76 -0.09
N ILE A 46 9.37 8.56 -0.57
CA ILE A 46 9.46 7.31 0.18
C ILE A 46 10.76 6.59 -0.21
N LYS A 47 11.47 6.04 0.78
CA LYS A 47 12.74 5.32 0.54
C LYS A 47 12.54 3.99 -0.18
N GLU A 48 11.65 3.15 0.34
CA GLU A 48 11.42 1.79 -0.17
C GLU A 48 9.96 1.41 0.03
N PHE A 49 9.40 0.68 -0.93
CA PHE A 49 8.07 0.10 -0.86
C PHE A 49 8.00 -1.20 -1.66
N LYS A 50 6.96 -1.98 -1.42
CA LYS A 50 6.58 -3.17 -2.20
C LYS A 50 5.15 -3.01 -2.70
N THR A 51 4.76 -3.80 -3.69
CA THR A 51 3.40 -3.80 -4.22
C THR A 51 2.83 -5.21 -4.22
N TYR A 52 1.50 -5.28 -4.34
CA TYR A 52 0.75 -6.53 -4.50
C TYR A 52 0.26 -6.74 -5.94
N ASP A 53 0.88 -6.08 -6.92
CA ASP A 53 0.52 -6.21 -8.33
C ASP A 53 0.61 -7.66 -8.82
N ASN A 54 1.54 -8.45 -8.26
CA ASN A 54 1.70 -9.87 -8.58
C ASN A 54 0.44 -10.70 -8.30
N TYR A 55 -0.34 -10.36 -7.25
CA TYR A 55 -1.58 -11.09 -6.96
C TYR A 55 -2.64 -10.87 -8.04
N TYR A 56 -2.67 -9.69 -8.66
CA TYR A 56 -3.56 -9.43 -9.80
C TYR A 56 -3.17 -10.21 -11.06
N GLU A 57 -1.93 -10.68 -11.18
CA GLU A 57 -1.45 -11.44 -12.33
C GLU A 57 -1.69 -12.94 -12.19
N ILE A 58 -1.69 -13.46 -10.95
CA ILE A 58 -1.73 -14.91 -10.70
C ILE A 58 -3.09 -15.43 -10.23
N SER A 59 -3.99 -14.55 -9.79
CA SER A 59 -5.30 -14.94 -9.26
C SER A 59 -6.40 -14.88 -10.32
N ASP A 60 -7.36 -15.80 -10.22
CA ASP A 60 -8.45 -15.94 -11.20
C ASP A 60 -9.64 -15.01 -10.91
N SER A 61 -9.66 -14.36 -9.73
CA SER A 61 -10.72 -13.45 -9.30
C SER A 61 -10.24 -12.38 -8.33
N PHE A 62 -10.98 -11.27 -8.23
CA PHE A 62 -10.67 -10.22 -7.25
C PHE A 62 -10.79 -10.68 -5.80
N ASP A 63 -11.74 -11.57 -5.49
CA ASP A 63 -11.89 -12.11 -4.14
C ASP A 63 -10.61 -12.85 -3.71
N GLU A 64 -10.04 -13.64 -4.61
CA GLU A 64 -8.78 -14.34 -4.38
C GLU A 64 -7.60 -13.38 -4.22
N VAL A 65 -7.53 -12.32 -5.03
CA VAL A 65 -6.52 -11.25 -4.87
C VAL A 65 -6.59 -10.66 -3.46
N TYR A 66 -7.77 -10.27 -3.00
CA TYR A 66 -7.93 -9.62 -1.71
C TYR A 66 -7.70 -10.57 -0.54
N GLU A 67 -8.11 -11.83 -0.66
CA GLU A 67 -7.83 -12.86 0.34
C GLU A 67 -6.33 -13.12 0.48
N ASN A 68 -5.61 -13.23 -0.65
CA ASN A 68 -4.17 -13.42 -0.68
C ASN A 68 -3.41 -12.23 -0.07
N ILE A 69 -3.80 -11.00 -0.43
CA ILE A 69 -3.24 -9.77 0.16
C ILE A 69 -3.45 -9.74 1.67
N ALA A 70 -4.67 -10.01 2.15
CA ALA A 70 -4.99 -9.99 3.57
C ALA A 70 -4.16 -11.02 4.36
N LYS A 71 -4.04 -12.25 3.85
CA LYS A 71 -3.20 -13.30 4.45
C LYS A 71 -1.73 -12.89 4.53
N ASP A 72 -1.19 -12.34 3.45
CA ASP A 72 0.21 -11.93 3.40
C ASP A 72 0.52 -10.75 4.35
N ILE A 73 -0.38 -9.76 4.41
CA ILE A 73 -0.29 -8.64 5.36
C ILE A 73 -0.22 -9.15 6.80
N VAL A 74 -1.14 -10.04 7.19
CA VAL A 74 -1.16 -10.62 8.54
C VAL A 74 0.12 -11.41 8.81
N SER A 75 0.59 -12.22 7.85
CA SER A 75 1.83 -12.97 7.99
C SER A 75 3.05 -12.05 8.19
N LYS A 76 3.25 -11.04 7.33
CA LYS A 76 4.37 -10.09 7.44
C LYS A 76 4.31 -9.25 8.71
N TYR A 77 3.10 -8.93 9.17
CA TYR A 77 2.90 -8.21 10.42
C TYR A 77 3.43 -8.99 11.63
N LEU A 78 3.30 -10.32 11.63
CA LEU A 78 3.79 -11.16 12.73
C LEU A 78 5.31 -11.05 12.90
N ASP A 79 6.05 -10.83 11.81
CA ASP A 79 7.51 -10.66 11.84
C ASP A 79 7.92 -9.21 12.13
N THR A 80 7.29 -8.24 11.45
CA THR A 80 7.71 -6.83 11.47
C THR A 80 7.14 -6.04 12.64
N LYS A 81 5.99 -6.45 13.20
CA LYS A 81 5.21 -5.76 14.24
C LYS A 81 4.75 -4.33 13.90
N GLU A 82 5.13 -3.79 12.76
CA GLU A 82 4.68 -2.52 12.21
C GLU A 82 4.74 -2.55 10.67
N MET A 83 3.64 -2.18 10.02
CA MET A 83 3.59 -2.04 8.57
C MET A 83 2.52 -1.05 8.12
N ILE A 84 2.68 -0.57 6.88
CA ILE A 84 1.71 0.29 6.20
C ILE A 84 1.19 -0.44 4.97
N TYR A 85 -0.13 -0.52 4.85
CA TYR A 85 -0.81 -0.98 3.65
C TYR A 85 -1.57 0.21 3.03
N ALA A 86 -1.17 0.62 1.84
CA ALA A 86 -1.73 1.77 1.15
C ALA A 86 -2.60 1.34 -0.03
N VAL A 87 -3.82 1.88 -0.10
CA VAL A 87 -4.86 1.49 -1.05
C VAL A 87 -5.38 2.70 -1.83
N PRO A 88 -5.69 2.56 -3.14
CA PRO A 88 -6.48 3.55 -3.87
C PRO A 88 -7.76 3.93 -3.11
N GLY A 89 -8.10 5.22 -3.12
CA GLY A 89 -9.29 5.76 -2.47
C GLY A 89 -10.57 5.63 -3.29
#